data_AF-A0AAE0EA57-F1
#
_entry.id   AF-A0AAE0EA57-F1
#
_cell.length_a   1.000
_cell.length_b   1.000
_cell.length_c   1.000
_cell.angle_alpha   90.00
_cell.angle_beta   90.00
_cell.angle_gamma   90.00
#
_symmetry.space_group_name_H-M   'P 1'
#
loop_
_entity.id
_entity.type
_entity.pdbx_description
1 polymer ?
#
loop_
_entity_poly.entity_id
_entity_poly.type
_entity_poly.pdbx_seq_one_letter_code
_entity_poly.pdbx_strand_id
1 'polypeptide(L)'
;MQLLQFPGRLLKSLSVSALPATSTLQEIASSQPKGVAKVVLKNGKRQLFKDNGSPMVYSGSVDRIIGRPPPKTGDVVLVADGTEKPIAWGLYNSVSMFCVRLMQLEEEATRDPSCALNMEKLIESRINAAIDLRRRLGIPSASTNAYRLINSEGDRLSGLIVDVFGEIGVIASSAAWVEKYKLEIEACISRIDDIHHIKWRPSVEILKEEGMEATNLKEMHPSTYPKRTKVLENGISYTISMEGQKTGFYADQRENRHFISTISNKQKVLDICCYSGGFSLNACRGGAVHVTGVDTSLPAVELARENVVLNNLDPEKITFLREDATVFMKGALSRNELWDIVILDPPKLAPRKKDLHSASGMYRNLNSLAMQLTKRGGLLMTCSCSGAMTQSGTFLRTLQGAASMAGRKITVIRQAGAACDHPIDPSYPEGTYLSNILLRVL
;
A
#
# COMPACT_ATOMS: atom_id res chain seq x y z
N MET A 1 61.77 36.50 57.59
CA MET A 1 62.18 37.42 56.51
C MET A 1 61.15 37.33 55.40
N GLN A 2 60.66 38.49 54.97
CA GLN A 2 59.41 38.70 54.24
C GLN A 2 59.34 38.05 52.85
N LEU A 3 58.10 37.73 52.48
CA LEU A 3 57.61 37.39 51.15
C LEU A 3 58.02 38.42 50.08
N LEU A 4 58.40 37.92 48.91
CA LEU A 4 58.40 38.66 47.65
C LEU A 4 57.38 38.01 46.71
N GLN A 5 56.28 38.73 46.47
CA GLN A 5 55.29 38.44 45.43
C GLN A 5 55.83 38.93 44.07
N PHE A 6 55.64 38.13 43.02
CA PHE A 6 55.61 38.58 41.63
C PHE A 6 54.31 38.12 40.97
N PRO A 7 53.59 38.99 40.22
CA PRO A 7 52.32 38.66 39.61
C PRO A 7 52.48 38.25 38.13
N GLY A 8 51.56 37.41 37.66
CA GLY A 8 51.08 37.44 36.28
C GLY A 8 51.52 36.30 35.35
N ARG A 9 50.60 35.37 35.09
CA ARG A 9 49.89 35.28 33.79
C ARG A 9 48.89 34.12 33.84
N LEU A 10 47.59 34.46 33.81
CA LEU A 10 46.55 33.51 33.40
C LEU A 10 46.81 33.13 31.94
N LEU A 11 47.22 31.89 31.70
CA LEU A 11 47.01 31.24 30.40
C LEU A 11 45.51 30.92 30.32
N LYS A 12 44.73 31.81 29.70
CA LYS A 12 43.41 31.45 29.19
C LYS A 12 43.63 30.37 28.13
N SER A 13 43.30 29.13 28.46
CA SER A 13 43.12 28.08 27.47
C SER A 13 42.04 28.56 26.49
N LEU A 14 42.45 28.90 25.28
CA LEU A 14 41.52 29.02 24.16
C LEU A 14 40.95 27.62 23.92
N SER A 15 39.77 27.35 24.49
CA SER A 15 38.94 26.27 24.01
C SER A 15 38.61 26.61 22.57
N VAL A 16 39.28 25.95 21.63
CA VAL A 16 38.83 25.91 20.24
C VAL A 16 37.46 25.26 20.28
N SER A 17 36.40 26.08 20.26
CA SER A 17 35.07 25.59 19.97
C SER A 17 35.16 24.98 18.58
N ALA A 18 35.13 23.66 18.48
CA ALA A 18 34.94 22.99 17.21
C ALA A 18 33.74 23.66 16.54
N LEU A 19 33.94 24.24 15.35
CA LEU A 19 32.82 24.66 14.51
C LEU A 19 31.85 23.48 14.44
N PRO A 20 30.54 23.68 14.65
CA PRO A 20 29.59 22.58 14.52
C PRO A 20 29.77 21.98 13.14
N ALA A 21 30.12 20.68 13.09
CA ALA A 21 30.37 19.98 11.84
C ALA A 21 29.22 20.25 10.86
N THR A 22 29.56 20.83 9.70
CA THR A 22 28.63 21.12 8.62
C THR A 22 28.00 19.78 8.19
N SER A 23 26.69 19.78 7.94
CA SER A 23 26.01 18.55 7.53
C SER A 23 26.35 18.24 6.06
N THR A 24 26.38 16.96 5.68
CA THR A 24 26.61 16.53 4.29
C THR A 24 25.58 17.15 3.36
N LEU A 25 24.31 17.22 3.75
CA LEU A 25 23.30 17.90 2.92
C LEU A 25 23.57 19.40 2.79
N GLN A 26 24.07 20.05 3.84
CA GLN A 26 24.42 21.47 3.79
C GLN A 26 25.61 21.72 2.85
N GLU A 27 26.62 20.86 2.86
CA GLU A 27 27.78 20.94 1.95
C GLU A 27 27.36 20.75 0.49
N ILE A 28 26.58 19.71 0.22
CA ILE A 28 26.09 19.40 -1.13
C ILE A 28 25.17 20.51 -1.63
N ALA A 29 24.24 21.01 -0.80
CA ALA A 29 23.36 22.11 -1.17
C ALA A 29 24.12 23.41 -1.46
N SER A 30 25.22 23.68 -0.74
CA SER A 30 26.07 24.84 -1.00
C SER A 30 26.81 24.78 -2.35
N SER A 31 26.99 23.59 -2.92
CA SER A 31 27.57 23.40 -4.26
C SER A 31 26.57 23.60 -5.40
N GLN A 32 25.26 23.67 -5.10
CA GLN A 32 24.21 23.83 -6.11
C GLN A 32 24.13 25.29 -6.61
N PRO A 33 24.28 25.55 -7.93
CA PRO A 33 24.35 26.92 -8.46
C PRO A 33 23.14 27.81 -8.16
N LYS A 34 21.95 27.22 -8.00
CA LYS A 34 20.69 27.93 -7.74
C LYS A 34 20.35 28.03 -6.24
N GLY A 35 21.17 27.44 -5.37
CA GLY A 35 20.82 27.18 -3.97
C GLY A 35 19.66 26.20 -3.84
N VAL A 36 19.38 25.76 -2.60
CA VAL A 36 18.27 24.85 -2.29
C VAL A 36 17.43 25.47 -1.19
N ALA A 37 16.13 25.60 -1.42
CA ALA A 37 15.21 26.14 -0.42
C ALA A 37 15.10 25.20 0.79
N LYS A 38 14.81 25.77 1.96
CA LYS A 38 14.65 25.05 3.22
C LYS A 38 13.22 25.16 3.74
N VAL A 39 12.65 24.04 4.15
CA VAL A 39 11.43 23.96 4.96
C VAL A 39 11.85 23.77 6.40
N VAL A 40 11.60 24.78 7.23
CA VAL A 40 11.99 24.77 8.65
C VAL A 40 10.82 24.26 9.49
N LEU A 41 11.09 23.26 10.32
CA LEU A 41 10.09 22.65 11.20
C LEU A 41 9.84 23.48 12.46
N LYS A 42 8.61 23.42 12.97
CA LYS A 42 8.26 23.94 14.31
C LYS A 42 9.09 23.24 15.40
N ASN A 43 9.36 23.97 16.48
CA ASN A 43 10.08 23.43 17.64
C ASN A 43 9.45 22.11 18.14
N GLY A 44 10.29 21.13 18.46
CA GLY A 44 9.87 19.80 18.90
C GLY A 44 9.42 18.83 17.79
N LYS A 45 9.21 19.29 16.55
CA LYS A 45 8.79 18.41 15.43
C LYS A 45 9.93 17.62 14.79
N ARG A 46 11.19 17.99 15.05
CA ARG A 46 12.37 17.23 14.60
C ARG A 46 12.34 15.76 15.08
N GLN A 47 11.80 15.52 16.27
CA GLN A 47 11.82 14.20 16.89
C GLN A 47 11.06 13.15 16.07
N LEU A 48 10.04 13.56 15.31
CA LEU A 48 9.29 12.69 14.39
C LEU A 48 10.18 12.03 13.33
N PHE A 49 11.27 12.69 12.93
CA PHE A 49 12.20 12.20 11.93
C PHE A 49 13.37 11.47 12.56
N LYS A 50 13.88 11.99 13.69
CA LYS A 50 15.02 11.43 14.39
C LYS A 50 14.70 10.07 15.05
N ASP A 51 13.55 9.96 15.71
CA ASP A 51 13.19 8.76 16.47
C ASP A 51 12.38 7.78 15.64
N ASN A 52 11.47 8.31 14.83
CA ASN A 52 10.46 7.51 14.15
C ASN A 52 10.62 7.50 12.64
N GLY A 53 11.59 8.20 12.04
CA GLY A 53 11.84 8.11 10.60
C GLY A 53 10.69 8.55 9.68
N SER A 54 9.75 9.39 10.15
CA SER A 54 8.53 9.77 9.39
C SER A 54 8.85 10.12 7.93
N PRO A 55 8.19 9.50 6.93
CA PRO A 55 8.49 9.74 5.52
C PRO A 55 7.94 11.07 4.98
N MET A 56 7.30 11.88 5.83
CA MET A 56 6.59 13.08 5.41
C MET A 56 6.59 14.20 6.44
N VAL A 57 6.62 15.43 5.94
CA VAL A 57 6.38 16.66 6.68
C VAL A 57 4.95 17.11 6.40
N TYR A 58 4.08 17.01 7.41
CA TYR A 58 2.74 17.57 7.34
C TYR A 58 2.79 19.11 7.36
N SER A 59 1.91 19.77 6.60
CA SER A 59 1.83 21.23 6.53
C SER A 59 1.73 21.91 7.91
N GLY A 60 1.00 21.30 8.85
CA GLY A 60 0.89 21.79 10.23
C GLY A 60 2.19 21.76 11.04
N SER A 61 3.23 21.07 10.57
CA SER A 61 4.55 20.96 11.22
C SER A 61 5.56 21.99 10.72
N VAL A 62 5.23 22.77 9.68
CA VAL A 62 6.11 23.78 9.09
C VAL A 62 6.00 25.10 9.86
N ASP A 63 7.15 25.67 10.23
CA ASP A 63 7.26 27.01 10.83
C ASP A 63 7.41 28.09 9.76
N ARG A 64 8.42 27.93 8.89
CA ARG A 64 8.73 28.87 7.81
C ARG A 64 9.42 28.19 6.64
N ILE A 65 9.41 28.86 5.50
CA ILE A 65 10.09 28.43 4.27
C ILE A 65 11.14 29.49 3.92
N ILE A 66 12.38 29.06 3.67
CA ILE A 66 13.51 29.91 3.34
C ILE A 66 13.94 29.61 1.90
N GLY A 67 13.87 30.61 1.01
CA GLY A 67 14.27 30.49 -0.38
C GLY A 67 13.77 31.69 -1.18
N ARG A 68 14.59 32.21 -2.10
CA ARG A 68 14.20 33.30 -3.01
C ARG A 68 14.63 32.92 -4.44
N PRO A 69 13.69 32.65 -5.36
CA PRO A 69 12.23 32.61 -5.15
C PRO A 69 11.79 31.46 -4.20
N PRO A 70 10.57 31.53 -3.62
CA PRO A 70 10.02 30.41 -2.87
C PRO A 70 9.92 29.13 -3.72
N PRO A 71 10.06 27.94 -3.11
CA PRO A 71 9.95 26.67 -3.83
C PRO A 71 8.53 26.47 -4.37
N LYS A 72 8.43 25.79 -5.50
CA LYS A 72 7.19 25.38 -6.15
C LYS A 72 6.94 23.90 -5.96
N THR A 73 5.71 23.45 -6.17
CA THR A 73 5.37 22.02 -6.12
C THR A 73 6.28 21.21 -7.04
N GLY A 74 6.88 20.15 -6.49
CA GLY A 74 7.85 19.29 -7.15
C GLY A 74 9.31 19.76 -7.03
N ASP A 75 9.59 20.91 -6.40
CA ASP A 75 10.97 21.34 -6.15
C ASP A 75 11.63 20.52 -5.05
N VAL A 76 12.92 20.27 -5.23
CA VAL A 76 13.77 19.67 -4.19
C VAL A 76 14.02 20.70 -3.11
N VAL A 77 13.74 20.34 -1.87
CA VAL A 77 13.96 21.18 -0.69
C VAL A 77 14.70 20.42 0.40
N LEU A 78 15.47 21.16 1.19
CA LEU A 78 15.98 20.67 2.47
C LEU A 78 14.87 20.78 3.52
N VAL A 79 14.82 19.81 4.43
CA VAL A 79 14.05 19.91 5.67
C VAL A 79 15.03 20.16 6.80
N ALA A 80 14.78 21.21 7.57
CA ALA A 80 15.67 21.67 8.62
C ALA A 80 14.94 21.79 9.97
N ASP A 81 15.70 21.65 11.06
CA ASP A 81 15.17 21.94 12.39
C ASP A 81 15.07 23.45 12.66
N GLY A 82 14.57 23.85 13.83
CA GLY A 82 14.37 25.26 14.18
C GLY A 82 15.65 26.13 14.14
N THR A 83 16.83 25.50 14.18
CA THR A 83 18.15 26.16 14.06
C THR A 83 18.65 26.23 12.62
N GLU A 84 17.82 25.84 11.65
CA GLU A 84 18.11 25.80 10.20
C GLU A 84 19.15 24.77 9.77
N LYS A 85 19.52 23.87 10.70
CA LYS A 85 20.35 22.70 10.39
C LYS A 85 19.55 21.68 9.58
N PRO A 86 20.02 21.28 8.38
CA PRO A 86 19.37 20.23 7.60
C PRO A 86 19.35 18.90 8.36
N ILE A 87 18.21 18.19 8.23
CA ILE A 87 18.00 16.85 8.80
C ILE A 87 17.53 15.85 7.76
N ALA A 88 17.03 16.33 6.62
CA ALA A 88 16.59 15.52 5.49
C ALA A 88 16.46 16.39 4.24
N TRP A 89 16.15 15.77 3.10
CA TRP A 89 15.66 16.45 1.91
C TRP A 89 14.46 15.71 1.31
N GLY A 90 13.68 16.42 0.51
CA GLY A 90 12.48 15.86 -0.11
C GLY A 90 11.88 16.76 -1.18
N LEU A 91 10.67 16.40 -1.61
CA LEU A 91 9.93 17.12 -2.65
C LEU A 91 8.85 17.95 -2.01
N TYR A 92 8.88 19.24 -2.26
CA TYR A 92 7.94 20.21 -1.74
C TYR A 92 6.61 20.16 -2.51
N ASN A 93 5.50 20.36 -1.80
CA ASN A 93 4.18 20.61 -2.37
C ASN A 93 3.48 21.70 -1.52
N SER A 94 3.09 22.81 -2.16
CA SER A 94 2.47 23.94 -1.46
C SER A 94 0.97 23.75 -1.17
N VAL A 95 0.34 22.76 -1.81
CA VAL A 95 -1.12 22.52 -1.74
C VAL A 95 -1.43 21.28 -0.91
N SER A 96 -0.60 20.25 -1.01
CA SER A 96 -0.82 18.98 -0.31
C SER A 96 -0.71 19.13 1.21
N MET A 97 -1.47 18.31 1.93
CA MET A 97 -1.26 18.13 3.38
C MET A 97 0.15 17.58 3.69
N PHE A 98 0.76 16.85 2.75
CA PHE A 98 2.13 16.37 2.79
C PHE A 98 3.05 17.42 2.15
N CYS A 99 3.31 18.49 2.91
CA CYS A 99 4.08 19.65 2.45
C CYS A 99 5.48 19.29 1.94
N VAL A 100 6.13 18.29 2.55
CA VAL A 100 7.33 17.66 1.98
C VAL A 100 7.19 16.15 2.08
N ARG A 101 7.34 15.45 0.95
CA ARG A 101 7.56 14.00 0.94
C ARG A 101 9.06 13.75 1.02
N LEU A 102 9.53 13.12 2.10
CA LEU A 102 10.95 12.95 2.33
C LEU A 102 11.54 11.92 1.40
N MET A 103 12.74 12.24 0.91
CA MET A 103 13.50 11.40 0.00
C MET A 103 14.74 10.84 0.66
N GLN A 104 15.42 11.53 1.56
CA GLN A 104 16.56 10.95 2.27
C GLN A 104 16.78 11.72 3.57
N LEU A 105 17.11 11.00 4.65
CA LEU A 105 17.57 11.63 5.88
C LEU A 105 19.04 12.05 5.76
N GLU A 106 19.49 12.98 6.60
CA GLU A 106 20.89 13.43 6.65
C GLU A 106 21.85 12.25 6.89
N GLU A 107 21.50 11.33 7.80
CA GLU A 107 22.32 10.16 8.13
C GLU A 107 22.42 9.18 6.95
N GLU A 108 21.43 9.17 6.07
CA GLU A 108 21.43 8.36 4.86
C GLU A 108 22.24 9.03 3.75
N ALA A 109 22.12 10.35 3.60
CA ALA A 109 22.94 11.13 2.69
C ALA A 109 24.42 11.08 3.07
N THR A 110 24.73 10.97 4.36
CA THR A 110 26.11 10.76 4.85
C THR A 110 26.65 9.40 4.41
N ARG A 111 25.82 8.34 4.46
CA ARG A 111 26.21 6.98 4.08
C ARG A 111 26.29 6.79 2.57
N ASP A 112 25.38 7.40 1.84
CA ASP A 112 25.36 7.42 0.38
C ASP A 112 25.10 8.85 -0.13
N PRO A 113 26.18 9.64 -0.32
CA PRO A 113 26.09 11.00 -0.85
C PRO A 113 25.67 11.04 -2.32
N SER A 114 25.74 9.93 -3.05
CA SER A 114 25.52 9.93 -4.50
C SER A 114 24.07 10.20 -4.89
N CYS A 115 23.13 9.84 -4.01
CA CYS A 115 21.70 10.13 -4.15
C CYS A 115 21.27 11.46 -3.51
N ALA A 116 22.13 12.12 -2.73
CA ALA A 116 21.75 13.32 -2.00
C ALA A 116 21.39 14.45 -2.97
N LEU A 117 20.15 14.95 -2.85
CA LEU A 117 19.55 15.95 -3.74
C LEU A 117 19.53 15.54 -5.23
N ASN A 118 19.65 14.24 -5.54
CA ASN A 118 19.64 13.69 -6.88
C ASN A 118 18.50 12.68 -7.04
N MET A 119 17.38 13.15 -7.60
CA MET A 119 16.18 12.31 -7.74
C MET A 119 16.35 11.17 -8.73
N GLU A 120 17.04 11.36 -9.84
CA GLU A 120 17.22 10.33 -10.87
C GLU A 120 17.95 9.12 -10.30
N LYS A 121 19.09 9.36 -9.63
CA LYS A 121 19.86 8.29 -8.96
C LYS A 121 19.11 7.66 -7.81
N LEU A 122 18.36 8.45 -7.03
CA LEU A 122 17.58 7.93 -5.91
C LEU A 122 16.44 7.01 -6.40
N ILE A 123 15.73 7.41 -7.47
CA ILE A 123 14.66 6.61 -8.08
C ILE A 123 15.24 5.27 -8.55
N GLU A 124 16.34 5.29 -9.31
CA GLU A 124 17.01 4.07 -9.77
C GLU A 124 17.44 3.17 -8.60
N SER A 125 18.11 3.74 -7.60
CA SER A 125 18.56 3.02 -6.40
C SER A 125 17.41 2.36 -5.65
N ARG A 126 16.29 3.06 -5.44
CA ARG A 126 15.13 2.53 -4.71
C ARG A 126 14.31 1.53 -5.49
N ILE A 127 14.17 1.71 -6.80
CA ILE A 127 13.52 0.72 -7.66
C ILE A 127 14.33 -0.59 -7.63
N ASN A 128 15.67 -0.51 -7.72
CA ASN A 128 16.54 -1.69 -7.59
C ASN A 128 16.40 -2.35 -6.21
N ALA A 129 16.36 -1.57 -5.13
CA ALA A 129 16.14 -2.11 -3.79
C ALA A 129 14.77 -2.81 -3.66
N ALA A 130 13.72 -2.28 -4.29
CA ALA A 130 12.39 -2.89 -4.32
C ALA A 130 12.38 -4.20 -5.11
N ILE A 131 13.05 -4.26 -6.27
CA ILE A 131 13.26 -5.48 -7.06
C ILE A 131 13.96 -6.55 -6.20
N ASP A 132 15.05 -6.19 -5.55
CA ASP A 132 15.81 -7.11 -4.70
C ASP A 132 15.00 -7.61 -3.51
N LEU A 133 14.13 -6.77 -2.93
CA LEU A 133 13.19 -7.20 -1.90
C LEU A 133 12.24 -8.28 -2.42
N ARG A 134 11.62 -8.08 -3.59
CA ARG A 134 10.69 -9.07 -4.16
C ARG A 134 11.40 -10.37 -4.52
N ARG A 135 12.60 -10.30 -5.09
CA ARG A 135 13.46 -11.47 -5.35
C ARG A 135 13.75 -12.26 -4.07
N ARG A 136 14.08 -11.58 -2.97
CA ARG A 136 14.28 -12.22 -1.66
C ARG A 136 13.00 -12.86 -1.08
N LEU A 137 11.83 -12.33 -1.43
CA LEU A 137 10.53 -12.92 -1.10
C LEU A 137 10.16 -14.09 -2.04
N GLY A 138 11.00 -14.42 -3.03
CA GLY A 138 10.76 -15.48 -4.00
C GLY A 138 9.75 -15.11 -5.09
N ILE A 139 9.63 -13.83 -5.43
CA ILE A 139 8.70 -13.33 -6.45
C ILE A 139 9.46 -12.42 -7.44
N PRO A 140 9.29 -12.57 -8.77
CA PRO A 140 8.49 -13.59 -9.43
C PRO A 140 9.06 -15.00 -9.24
N SER A 141 8.23 -16.01 -9.49
CA SER A 141 8.61 -17.43 -9.50
C SER A 141 7.88 -18.17 -10.61
N ALA A 142 8.24 -19.45 -10.84
CA ALA A 142 7.54 -20.31 -11.79
C ALA A 142 6.04 -20.46 -11.52
N SER A 143 5.58 -20.16 -10.29
CA SER A 143 4.17 -20.23 -9.89
C SER A 143 3.51 -18.86 -9.69
N THR A 144 4.25 -17.75 -9.76
CA THR A 144 3.71 -16.40 -9.48
C THR A 144 4.42 -15.33 -10.31
N ASN A 145 3.69 -14.66 -11.20
CA ASN A 145 4.13 -13.49 -11.96
C ASN A 145 3.14 -12.30 -11.89
N ALA A 146 2.19 -12.36 -10.95
CA ALA A 146 1.32 -11.25 -10.56
C ALA A 146 1.69 -10.79 -9.14
N TYR A 147 2.22 -9.57 -9.01
CA TYR A 147 2.72 -9.07 -7.73
C TYR A 147 2.88 -7.55 -7.71
N ARG A 148 3.01 -6.98 -6.51
CA ARG A 148 3.39 -5.59 -6.31
C ARG A 148 4.90 -5.45 -6.31
N LEU A 149 5.45 -4.69 -7.25
CA LEU A 149 6.87 -4.36 -7.31
C LEU A 149 7.23 -3.16 -6.42
N ILE A 150 6.37 -2.14 -6.34
CA ILE A 150 6.59 -0.95 -5.50
C ILE A 150 5.31 -0.62 -4.74
N ASN A 151 5.41 -0.41 -3.44
CA ASN A 151 4.32 -0.11 -2.51
C ASN A 151 4.55 1.20 -1.76
N SER A 152 4.68 2.31 -2.49
CA SER A 152 4.66 3.67 -1.95
C SER A 152 5.67 3.88 -0.81
N GLU A 153 5.23 4.32 0.37
CA GLU A 153 6.06 4.55 1.56
C GLU A 153 6.81 3.30 2.00
N GLY A 154 6.22 2.10 1.84
CA GLY A 154 6.87 0.84 2.19
C GLY A 154 8.13 0.54 1.40
N ASP A 155 8.23 1.10 0.18
CA ASP A 155 9.44 1.08 -0.66
C ASP A 155 10.11 2.45 -0.74
N ARG A 156 9.73 3.35 0.16
CA ARG A 156 10.32 4.68 0.31
C ARG A 156 10.18 5.54 -0.95
N LEU A 157 9.16 5.29 -1.75
CA LEU A 157 8.81 6.06 -2.95
C LEU A 157 7.37 6.56 -2.79
N SER A 158 7.15 7.39 -1.77
CA SER A 158 5.83 7.88 -1.34
C SER A 158 5.00 8.43 -2.51
N GLY A 159 3.87 7.77 -2.79
CA GLY A 159 2.95 8.10 -3.87
C GLY A 159 3.14 7.30 -5.16
N LEU A 160 4.17 6.47 -5.27
CA LEU A 160 4.43 5.57 -6.41
C LEU A 160 4.04 4.13 -6.06
N ILE A 161 3.18 3.55 -6.88
CA ILE A 161 2.84 2.12 -6.84
C ILE A 161 3.17 1.51 -8.20
N VAL A 162 3.73 0.30 -8.21
CA VAL A 162 3.94 -0.47 -9.43
C VAL A 162 3.48 -1.91 -9.19
N ASP A 163 2.49 -2.35 -9.95
CA ASP A 163 2.08 -3.76 -10.02
C ASP A 163 2.62 -4.38 -11.31
N VAL A 164 3.06 -5.63 -11.23
CA VAL A 164 3.53 -6.42 -12.36
C VAL A 164 2.52 -7.53 -12.63
N PHE A 165 2.03 -7.60 -13.86
CA PHE A 165 1.06 -8.60 -14.32
C PHE A 165 1.59 -9.29 -15.57
N GLY A 166 2.37 -10.36 -15.37
CA GLY A 166 3.11 -10.99 -16.46
C GLY A 166 4.08 -9.97 -17.05
N GLU A 167 3.92 -9.65 -18.33
CA GLU A 167 4.82 -8.75 -19.06
C GLU A 167 4.47 -7.26 -18.93
N ILE A 168 3.55 -6.90 -18.02
CA ILE A 168 2.97 -5.55 -17.96
C ILE A 168 3.24 -4.94 -16.59
N GLY A 169 3.95 -3.81 -16.57
CA GLY A 169 4.10 -2.94 -15.40
C GLY A 169 2.99 -1.89 -15.37
N VAL A 170 2.09 -1.97 -14.40
CA VAL A 170 1.05 -0.97 -14.15
C VAL A 170 1.54 -0.01 -13.08
N ILE A 171 1.86 1.21 -13.49
CA ILE A 171 2.34 2.27 -12.61
C ILE A 171 1.14 3.12 -12.18
N ALA A 172 0.92 3.26 -10.88
CA ALA A 172 -0.07 4.15 -10.32
C ALA A 172 0.61 5.30 -9.56
N SER A 173 0.27 6.52 -9.95
CA SER A 173 0.80 7.75 -9.36
C SER A 173 -0.26 8.41 -8.47
N SER A 174 0.17 8.91 -7.32
CA SER A 174 -0.68 9.60 -6.35
C SER A 174 0.02 10.77 -5.66
N ALA A 175 1.18 11.20 -6.18
CA ALA A 175 1.92 12.36 -5.72
C ALA A 175 2.45 13.17 -6.90
N ALA A 176 2.51 14.50 -6.76
CA ALA A 176 2.91 15.39 -7.86
C ALA A 176 4.34 15.12 -8.37
N TRP A 177 5.26 14.71 -7.50
CA TRP A 177 6.62 14.38 -7.92
C TRP A 177 6.69 13.13 -8.81
N VAL A 178 5.78 12.17 -8.63
CA VAL A 178 5.74 10.95 -9.45
C VAL A 178 5.39 11.30 -10.90
N GLU A 179 4.46 12.25 -11.08
CA GLU A 179 4.15 12.80 -12.41
C GLU A 179 5.30 13.61 -12.99
N LYS A 180 6.02 14.39 -12.15
CA LYS A 180 7.19 15.16 -12.58
C LYS A 180 8.32 14.27 -13.11
N TYR A 181 8.58 13.13 -12.46
CA TYR A 181 9.66 12.19 -12.81
C TYR A 181 9.14 10.96 -13.58
N LYS A 182 8.04 11.12 -14.33
CA LYS A 182 7.38 10.03 -15.04
C LYS A 182 8.33 9.29 -15.99
N LEU A 183 9.09 10.04 -16.79
CA LEU A 183 9.98 9.46 -17.82
C LEU A 183 11.10 8.62 -17.19
N GLU A 184 11.67 9.10 -16.09
CA GLU A 184 12.74 8.43 -15.35
C GLU A 184 12.23 7.14 -14.69
N ILE A 185 11.01 7.19 -14.12
CA ILE A 185 10.35 6.02 -13.54
C ILE A 185 10.05 5.01 -14.64
N GLU A 186 9.44 5.42 -15.75
CA GLU A 186 9.16 4.54 -16.90
C GLU A 186 10.44 3.89 -17.43
N ALA A 187 11.52 4.67 -17.61
CA ALA A 187 12.81 4.15 -18.04
C ALA A 187 13.43 3.14 -17.06
N CYS A 188 13.25 3.32 -15.75
CA CYS A 188 13.69 2.33 -14.76
C CYS A 188 12.87 1.05 -14.82
N ILE A 189 11.54 1.15 -14.93
CA ILE A 189 10.64 -0.01 -14.99
C ILE A 189 10.81 -0.79 -16.31
N SER A 190 11.03 -0.10 -17.43
CA SER A 190 11.29 -0.74 -18.74
C SER A 190 12.61 -1.51 -18.83
N ARG A 191 13.55 -1.30 -17.89
CA ARG A 191 14.82 -2.05 -17.83
C ARG A 191 14.71 -3.39 -17.10
N ILE A 192 13.52 -3.73 -16.59
CA ILE A 192 13.27 -5.00 -15.93
C ILE A 192 12.96 -6.04 -17.03
N ASP A 193 13.79 -7.09 -17.13
CA ASP A 193 13.81 -8.04 -18.25
C ASP A 193 12.42 -8.60 -18.64
N ASP A 194 11.56 -8.87 -17.67
CA ASP A 194 10.23 -9.46 -17.90
C ASP A 194 9.13 -8.43 -18.23
N ILE A 195 9.41 -7.13 -18.20
CA ILE A 195 8.39 -6.08 -18.41
C ILE A 195 8.54 -5.50 -19.83
N HIS A 196 7.60 -5.88 -20.71
CA HIS A 196 7.57 -5.40 -22.10
C HIS A 196 6.62 -4.22 -22.32
N HIS A 197 5.64 -4.05 -21.43
CA HIS A 197 4.64 -3.00 -21.54
C HIS A 197 4.51 -2.22 -20.24
N ILE A 198 4.32 -0.90 -20.38
CA ILE A 198 4.00 -0.03 -19.25
C ILE A 198 2.61 0.56 -19.45
N LYS A 199 1.83 0.57 -18.36
CA LYS A 199 0.57 1.29 -18.27
C LYS A 199 0.65 2.30 -17.14
N TRP A 200 0.54 3.58 -17.46
CA TRP A 200 0.47 4.67 -16.47
C TRP A 200 -0.99 4.94 -16.08
N ARG A 201 -1.31 4.85 -14.78
CA ARG A 201 -2.67 5.02 -14.26
C ARG A 201 -2.68 6.07 -13.14
N PRO A 202 -2.91 7.35 -13.45
CA PRO A 202 -2.92 8.39 -12.44
C PRO A 202 -4.14 8.27 -11.52
N SER A 203 -3.92 8.44 -10.22
CA SER A 203 -4.98 8.52 -9.22
C SER A 203 -5.56 9.94 -9.20
N VAL A 204 -6.39 10.25 -10.20
CA VAL A 204 -6.86 11.61 -10.51
C VAL A 204 -7.43 12.33 -9.29
N GLU A 205 -8.23 11.66 -8.46
CA GLU A 205 -8.83 12.26 -7.26
C GLU A 205 -7.76 12.66 -6.22
N ILE A 206 -6.75 11.82 -6.01
CA ILE A 206 -5.66 12.10 -5.06
C ILE A 206 -4.74 13.19 -5.63
N LEU A 207 -4.47 13.16 -6.94
CA LEU A 207 -3.62 14.14 -7.60
C LEU A 207 -4.25 15.54 -7.61
N LYS A 208 -5.59 15.66 -7.59
CA LYS A 208 -6.27 16.94 -7.35
C LYS A 208 -5.96 17.50 -5.96
N GLU A 209 -5.89 16.66 -4.93
CA GLU A 209 -5.48 17.07 -3.57
C GLU A 209 -3.98 17.46 -3.51
N GLU A 210 -3.17 16.98 -4.46
CA GLU A 210 -1.77 17.40 -4.67
C GLU A 210 -1.64 18.67 -5.54
N GLY A 211 -2.75 19.28 -5.97
CA GLY A 211 -2.76 20.50 -6.80
C GLY A 211 -2.56 20.27 -8.30
N MET A 212 -2.71 19.03 -8.79
CA MET A 212 -2.58 18.70 -10.22
C MET A 212 -3.92 18.80 -10.94
N GLU A 213 -3.93 19.45 -12.10
CA GLU A 213 -5.11 19.52 -12.97
C GLU A 213 -5.28 18.24 -13.81
N ALA A 214 -6.53 17.80 -14.02
CA ALA A 214 -6.82 16.59 -14.78
C ALA A 214 -6.38 16.66 -16.25
N THR A 215 -6.27 17.87 -16.81
CA THR A 215 -5.74 18.15 -18.15
C THR A 215 -4.28 17.72 -18.30
N ASN A 216 -3.49 17.85 -17.23
CA ASN A 216 -2.07 17.49 -17.20
C ASN A 216 -1.83 15.98 -17.04
N LEU A 217 -2.90 15.21 -16.79
CA LEU A 217 -2.84 13.76 -16.53
C LEU A 217 -3.23 12.91 -17.75
N LYS A 218 -3.47 13.53 -18.91
CA LYS A 218 -3.80 12.80 -20.14
C LYS A 218 -2.56 12.06 -20.65
N GLU A 219 -2.73 10.79 -21.04
CA GLU A 219 -1.70 10.03 -21.74
C GLU A 219 -1.25 10.81 -23.01
N MET A 220 0.01 11.21 -23.06
CA MET A 220 0.58 11.92 -24.22
C MET A 220 0.80 11.01 -25.43
N HIS A 221 0.83 9.68 -25.22
CA HIS A 221 1.00 8.69 -26.26
C HIS A 221 -0.04 7.57 -26.12
N PRO A 222 -0.64 7.08 -27.23
CA PRO A 222 -1.46 5.88 -27.18
C PRO A 222 -0.58 4.70 -26.78
N SER A 223 -0.79 4.20 -25.57
CA SER A 223 -0.08 3.05 -25.05
C SER A 223 -0.50 1.78 -25.79
N THR A 224 0.43 1.08 -26.44
CA THR A 224 0.19 -0.24 -27.03
C THR A 224 0.47 -1.32 -25.98
N TYR A 225 -0.51 -1.58 -25.12
CA TYR A 225 -0.51 -2.74 -24.23
C TYR A 225 -1.72 -3.64 -24.55
N PRO A 226 -1.63 -4.96 -24.31
CA PRO A 226 -2.76 -5.83 -24.52
C PRO A 226 -3.86 -5.51 -23.50
N LYS A 227 -5.11 -5.42 -23.96
CA LYS A 227 -6.28 -5.12 -23.10
C LYS A 227 -6.53 -6.19 -22.05
N ARG A 228 -6.15 -7.43 -22.36
CA ARG A 228 -6.22 -8.57 -21.45
C ARG A 228 -4.86 -9.26 -21.42
N THR A 229 -4.44 -9.70 -20.25
CA THR A 229 -3.24 -10.51 -20.07
C THR A 229 -3.56 -11.73 -19.21
N LYS A 230 -2.75 -12.78 -19.35
CA LYS A 230 -2.80 -13.95 -18.47
C LYS A 230 -1.65 -13.87 -17.50
N VAL A 231 -1.95 -14.11 -16.23
CA VAL A 231 -0.94 -14.17 -15.17
C VAL A 231 -1.10 -15.44 -14.36
N LEU A 232 -0.11 -15.73 -13.55
CA LEU A 232 -0.06 -16.85 -12.62
C LEU A 232 0.11 -16.30 -11.20
N GLU A 233 -0.65 -16.84 -10.26
CA GLU A 233 -0.48 -16.62 -8.84
C GLU A 233 -0.69 -17.94 -8.09
N ASN A 234 0.32 -18.38 -7.33
CA ASN A 234 0.29 -19.64 -6.58
C ASN A 234 -0.09 -20.85 -7.45
N GLY A 235 0.33 -20.85 -8.71
CA GLY A 235 0.02 -21.91 -9.68
C GLY A 235 -1.39 -21.89 -10.24
N ILE A 236 -2.17 -20.82 -9.99
CA ILE A 236 -3.49 -20.60 -10.58
C ILE A 236 -3.37 -19.49 -11.63
N SER A 237 -3.86 -19.75 -12.83
CA SER A 237 -3.86 -18.79 -13.92
C SER A 237 -5.08 -17.87 -13.84
N TYR A 238 -4.87 -16.58 -14.11
CA TYR A 238 -5.92 -15.57 -14.12
C TYR A 238 -5.85 -14.77 -15.41
N THR A 239 -7.00 -14.56 -16.05
CA THR A 239 -7.15 -13.50 -17.04
C THR A 239 -7.39 -12.18 -16.29
N ILE A 240 -6.59 -11.17 -16.59
CA ILE A 240 -6.72 -9.81 -16.07
C ILE A 240 -7.18 -8.89 -17.20
N SER A 241 -8.16 -8.04 -16.92
CA SER A 241 -8.57 -6.94 -17.79
C SER A 241 -7.94 -5.63 -17.34
N MET A 242 -7.26 -4.94 -18.25
CA MET A 242 -6.64 -3.65 -17.98
C MET A 242 -7.65 -2.50 -17.90
N GLU A 243 -8.91 -2.72 -18.30
CA GLU A 243 -9.99 -1.73 -18.23
C GLU A 243 -10.75 -1.78 -16.87
N GLY A 244 -10.37 -2.67 -15.95
CA GLY A 244 -11.04 -2.88 -14.65
C GLY A 244 -10.75 -1.86 -13.53
N GLN A 245 -11.35 -2.11 -12.35
CA GLN A 245 -11.08 -1.33 -11.11
C GLN A 245 -9.66 -1.59 -10.56
N LYS A 246 -9.10 -0.62 -9.81
CA LYS A 246 -7.70 -0.61 -9.33
C LYS A 246 -6.69 -0.83 -10.47
N THR A 247 -5.57 -1.52 -10.26
CA THR A 247 -4.55 -1.78 -11.30
C THR A 247 -4.94 -2.95 -12.23
N GLY A 248 -6.00 -3.70 -11.90
CA GLY A 248 -6.53 -4.81 -12.72
C GLY A 248 -6.70 -6.12 -11.92
N PHE A 249 -5.91 -6.33 -10.87
CA PHE A 249 -5.94 -7.53 -10.02
C PHE A 249 -5.50 -7.21 -8.59
N TYR A 250 -6.02 -7.96 -7.62
CA TYR A 250 -5.81 -7.74 -6.18
C TYR A 250 -4.68 -8.62 -5.66
N ALA A 251 -3.42 -8.24 -5.95
CA ALA A 251 -2.23 -8.99 -5.48
C ALA A 251 -2.09 -9.00 -3.94
N ASP A 252 -2.70 -8.02 -3.25
CA ASP A 252 -2.69 -7.91 -1.79
C ASP A 252 -3.32 -9.08 -1.04
N GLN A 253 -4.12 -9.89 -1.71
CA GLN A 253 -4.81 -11.04 -1.13
C GLN A 253 -4.14 -12.39 -1.44
N ARG A 254 -2.97 -12.41 -2.12
CA ARG A 254 -2.29 -13.62 -2.59
C ARG A 254 -2.15 -14.70 -1.50
N GLU A 255 -1.60 -14.35 -0.34
CA GLU A 255 -1.34 -15.30 0.75
C GLU A 255 -2.64 -15.70 1.46
N ASN A 256 -3.63 -14.82 1.49
CA ASN A 256 -4.95 -15.14 2.04
C ASN A 256 -5.68 -16.15 1.12
N ARG A 257 -5.60 -15.96 -0.20
CA ARG A 257 -6.11 -16.91 -1.20
C ARG A 257 -5.40 -18.25 -1.10
N HIS A 258 -4.07 -18.25 -1.02
CA HIS A 258 -3.30 -19.48 -0.82
C HIS A 258 -3.72 -20.21 0.45
N PHE A 259 -3.84 -19.49 1.57
CA PHE A 259 -4.26 -20.08 2.83
C PHE A 259 -5.63 -20.79 2.72
N ILE A 260 -6.61 -20.19 2.04
CA ILE A 260 -7.91 -20.84 1.79
C ILE A 260 -7.75 -22.19 1.08
N SER A 261 -6.86 -22.30 0.09
CA SER A 261 -6.61 -23.58 -0.58
C SER A 261 -6.17 -24.68 0.39
N THR A 262 -5.37 -24.34 1.41
CA THR A 262 -4.82 -25.31 2.37
C THR A 262 -5.88 -25.91 3.31
N ILE A 263 -7.01 -25.23 3.49
CA ILE A 263 -8.09 -25.64 4.41
C ILE A 263 -9.37 -26.08 3.69
N SER A 264 -9.41 -26.07 2.36
CA SER A 264 -10.62 -26.31 1.57
C SER A 264 -10.90 -27.78 1.24
N ASN A 265 -9.97 -28.69 1.52
CA ASN A 265 -10.11 -30.11 1.17
C ASN A 265 -11.39 -30.71 1.76
N LYS A 266 -12.25 -31.25 0.88
CA LYS A 266 -13.57 -31.82 1.17
C LYS A 266 -14.60 -30.84 1.79
N GLN A 267 -14.38 -29.53 1.68
CA GLN A 267 -15.29 -28.51 2.23
C GLN A 267 -16.28 -27.98 1.18
N LYS A 268 -17.49 -27.60 1.61
CA LYS A 268 -18.40 -26.76 0.82
C LYS A 268 -18.08 -25.29 1.12
N VAL A 269 -17.72 -24.52 0.10
CA VAL A 269 -17.20 -23.14 0.26
C VAL A 269 -18.14 -22.11 -0.38
N LEU A 270 -18.39 -21.01 0.32
CA LEU A 270 -19.11 -19.83 -0.18
C LEU A 270 -18.16 -18.63 -0.23
N ASP A 271 -18.08 -17.96 -1.38
CA ASP A 271 -17.24 -16.79 -1.63
C ASP A 271 -18.11 -15.59 -2.00
N ILE A 272 -18.35 -14.70 -1.03
CA ILE A 272 -19.19 -13.51 -1.19
C ILE A 272 -18.33 -12.32 -1.59
N CYS A 273 -18.77 -11.62 -2.63
CA CYS A 273 -17.99 -10.59 -3.34
C CYS A 273 -16.75 -11.19 -4.02
N CYS A 274 -16.96 -12.30 -4.73
CA CYS A 274 -15.88 -13.14 -5.25
C CYS A 274 -15.05 -12.49 -6.38
N TYR A 275 -15.53 -11.38 -6.97
CA TYR A 275 -14.93 -10.75 -8.14
C TYR A 275 -14.64 -11.78 -9.25
N SER A 276 -13.39 -11.85 -9.73
CA SER A 276 -12.92 -12.80 -10.75
C SER A 276 -12.62 -14.21 -10.22
N GLY A 277 -13.17 -14.56 -9.05
CA GLY A 277 -13.11 -15.90 -8.46
C GLY A 277 -11.82 -16.20 -7.71
N GLY A 278 -11.08 -15.19 -7.25
CA GLY A 278 -9.76 -15.37 -6.61
C GLY A 278 -9.75 -16.45 -5.52
N PHE A 279 -10.60 -16.29 -4.49
CA PHE A 279 -10.73 -17.27 -3.42
C PHE A 279 -11.41 -18.55 -3.89
N SER A 280 -12.47 -18.43 -4.70
CA SER A 280 -13.20 -19.57 -5.25
C SER A 280 -12.31 -20.58 -5.99
N LEU A 281 -11.41 -20.09 -6.85
CA LEU A 281 -10.47 -20.93 -7.62
C LEU A 281 -9.43 -21.59 -6.71
N ASN A 282 -8.94 -20.87 -5.70
CA ASN A 282 -8.02 -21.43 -4.70
C ASN A 282 -8.68 -22.52 -3.85
N ALA A 283 -9.94 -22.31 -3.44
CA ALA A 283 -10.71 -23.31 -2.71
C ALA A 283 -10.94 -24.57 -3.54
N CYS A 284 -11.33 -24.42 -4.81
CA CYS A 284 -11.51 -25.53 -5.74
C CYS A 284 -10.19 -26.31 -5.96
N ARG A 285 -9.08 -25.59 -6.21
CA ARG A 285 -7.74 -26.19 -6.35
C ARG A 285 -7.27 -26.92 -5.08
N GLY A 286 -7.70 -26.43 -3.91
CA GLY A 286 -7.48 -27.02 -2.59
C GLY A 286 -8.35 -28.25 -2.26
N GLY A 287 -9.21 -28.68 -3.19
CA GLY A 287 -10.02 -29.89 -3.03
C GLY A 287 -11.40 -29.67 -2.41
N ALA A 288 -11.96 -28.46 -2.47
CA ALA A 288 -13.36 -28.22 -2.10
C ALA A 288 -14.31 -29.14 -2.88
N VAL A 289 -15.35 -29.66 -2.23
CA VAL A 289 -16.37 -30.48 -2.90
C VAL A 289 -17.28 -29.66 -3.79
N HIS A 290 -17.57 -28.43 -3.37
CA HIS A 290 -18.36 -27.48 -4.14
C HIS A 290 -18.06 -26.06 -3.67
N VAL A 291 -17.94 -25.14 -4.62
CA VAL A 291 -17.66 -23.71 -4.38
C VAL A 291 -18.76 -22.88 -5.02
N THR A 292 -19.35 -21.97 -4.25
CA THR A 292 -20.31 -20.99 -4.75
C THR A 292 -19.70 -19.60 -4.64
N GLY A 293 -19.49 -18.91 -5.76
CA GLY A 293 -19.05 -17.51 -5.79
C GLY A 293 -20.21 -16.58 -6.13
N VAL A 294 -20.31 -15.44 -5.44
CA VAL A 294 -21.39 -14.46 -5.63
C VAL A 294 -20.79 -13.07 -5.81
N ASP A 295 -21.16 -12.39 -6.88
CA ASP A 295 -20.75 -11.00 -7.15
C ASP A 295 -21.84 -10.23 -7.92
N THR A 296 -21.92 -8.92 -7.76
CA THR A 296 -22.91 -8.10 -8.48
C THR A 296 -22.48 -7.77 -9.90
N SER A 297 -21.17 -7.81 -10.16
CA SER A 297 -20.56 -7.43 -11.44
C SER A 297 -20.60 -8.59 -12.43
N LEU A 298 -21.45 -8.48 -13.46
CA LEU A 298 -21.50 -9.47 -14.54
C LEU A 298 -20.13 -9.67 -15.21
N PRO A 299 -19.36 -8.60 -15.57
CA PRO A 299 -18.02 -8.79 -16.13
C PRO A 299 -17.06 -9.57 -15.20
N ALA A 300 -17.18 -9.40 -13.88
CA ALA A 300 -16.34 -10.13 -12.93
C ALA A 300 -16.73 -11.61 -12.85
N VAL A 301 -18.04 -11.89 -12.82
CA VAL A 301 -18.60 -13.26 -12.83
C VAL A 301 -18.23 -13.98 -14.13
N GLU A 302 -18.29 -13.32 -15.28
CA GLU A 302 -17.86 -13.88 -16.57
C GLU A 302 -16.36 -14.20 -16.56
N LEU A 303 -15.55 -13.26 -16.06
CA LEU A 303 -14.11 -13.48 -15.91
C LEU A 303 -13.79 -14.65 -14.96
N ALA A 304 -14.56 -14.81 -13.89
CA ALA A 304 -14.43 -15.93 -12.96
C ALA A 304 -14.71 -17.28 -13.66
N ARG A 305 -15.73 -17.34 -14.53
CA ARG A 305 -16.02 -18.53 -15.34
C ARG A 305 -14.92 -18.81 -16.37
N GLU A 306 -14.39 -17.78 -17.02
CA GLU A 306 -13.22 -17.92 -17.91
C GLU A 306 -12.02 -18.51 -17.15
N ASN A 307 -11.78 -18.07 -15.91
CA ASN A 307 -10.69 -18.57 -15.09
C ASN A 307 -10.87 -20.04 -14.66
N VAL A 308 -12.11 -20.53 -14.52
CA VAL A 308 -12.37 -21.97 -14.25
C VAL A 308 -11.86 -22.81 -15.42
N VAL A 309 -12.25 -22.43 -16.64
CA VAL A 309 -11.81 -23.11 -17.87
C VAL A 309 -10.29 -23.00 -18.03
N LEU A 310 -9.73 -21.83 -17.78
CA LEU A 310 -8.29 -21.57 -17.89
C LEU A 310 -7.45 -22.49 -17.00
N ASN A 311 -7.98 -22.89 -15.84
CA ASN A 311 -7.30 -23.77 -14.89
C ASN A 311 -7.69 -25.24 -15.01
N ASN A 312 -8.45 -25.63 -16.04
CA ASN A 312 -9.01 -26.98 -16.21
C ASN A 312 -9.73 -27.47 -14.94
N LEU A 313 -10.41 -26.57 -14.24
CA LEU A 313 -11.20 -26.93 -13.06
C LEU A 313 -12.56 -27.49 -13.50
N ASP A 314 -13.04 -28.47 -12.75
CA ASP A 314 -14.33 -29.10 -12.99
C ASP A 314 -15.48 -28.09 -12.79
N PRO A 315 -16.22 -27.72 -13.85
CA PRO A 315 -17.29 -26.73 -13.77
C PRO A 315 -18.46 -27.19 -12.91
N GLU A 316 -18.61 -28.49 -12.62
CA GLU A 316 -19.66 -28.98 -11.71
C GLU A 316 -19.34 -28.69 -10.23
N LYS A 317 -18.06 -28.48 -9.90
CA LYS A 317 -17.60 -28.18 -8.54
C LYS A 317 -17.57 -26.70 -8.21
N ILE A 318 -17.86 -25.82 -9.16
CA ILE A 318 -17.78 -24.37 -8.96
C ILE A 318 -18.89 -23.65 -9.72
N THR A 319 -19.67 -22.84 -9.00
CA THR A 319 -20.78 -22.08 -9.55
C THR A 319 -20.63 -20.61 -9.22
N PHE A 320 -20.79 -19.73 -10.21
CA PHE A 320 -20.79 -18.28 -10.01
C PHE A 320 -22.15 -17.67 -10.31
N LEU A 321 -22.65 -16.89 -9.36
CA LEU A 321 -23.96 -16.25 -9.39
C LEU A 321 -23.80 -14.72 -9.43
N ARG A 322 -24.54 -14.09 -10.35
CA ARG A 322 -24.63 -12.63 -10.40
C ARG A 322 -25.78 -12.17 -9.50
N GLU A 323 -25.48 -11.79 -8.27
CA GLU A 323 -26.49 -11.41 -7.28
C GLU A 323 -25.91 -10.44 -6.25
N ASP A 324 -26.77 -9.64 -5.62
CA ASP A 324 -26.38 -8.86 -4.44
C ASP A 324 -26.07 -9.79 -3.26
N ALA A 325 -24.97 -9.51 -2.57
CA ALA A 325 -24.48 -10.31 -1.45
C ALA A 325 -25.54 -10.49 -0.36
N THR A 326 -26.26 -9.42 0.02
CA THR A 326 -27.26 -9.48 1.08
C THR A 326 -28.51 -10.23 0.63
N VAL A 327 -28.93 -10.03 -0.62
CA VAL A 327 -30.08 -10.74 -1.21
C VAL A 327 -29.81 -12.24 -1.27
N PHE A 328 -28.66 -12.64 -1.86
CA PHE A 328 -28.26 -14.04 -1.93
C PHE A 328 -28.21 -14.67 -0.54
N MET A 329 -27.52 -14.03 0.42
CA MET A 329 -27.35 -14.61 1.76
C MET A 329 -28.69 -14.78 2.49
N LYS A 330 -29.63 -13.83 2.36
CA LYS A 330 -30.98 -13.98 2.93
C LYS A 330 -31.78 -15.09 2.26
N GLY A 331 -31.68 -15.23 0.94
CA GLY A 331 -32.30 -16.32 0.20
C GLY A 331 -31.72 -17.69 0.58
N ALA A 332 -30.41 -17.79 0.76
CA ALA A 332 -29.76 -19.01 1.22
C ALA A 332 -30.20 -19.38 2.65
N LEU A 333 -30.34 -18.40 3.54
CA LEU A 333 -30.87 -18.60 4.88
C LEU A 333 -32.32 -19.12 4.87
N SER A 334 -33.19 -18.57 4.02
CA SER A 334 -34.59 -19.04 3.93
C SER A 334 -34.70 -20.47 3.38
N ARG A 335 -33.71 -20.91 2.61
CA ARG A 335 -33.57 -22.30 2.12
C ARG A 335 -32.80 -23.21 3.07
N ASN A 336 -32.40 -22.73 4.25
CA ASN A 336 -31.58 -23.45 5.23
C ASN A 336 -30.26 -23.99 4.67
N GLU A 337 -29.66 -23.27 3.71
CA GLU A 337 -28.36 -23.64 3.16
C GLU A 337 -27.24 -23.23 4.12
N LEU A 338 -26.25 -24.10 4.28
CA LEU A 338 -25.06 -23.87 5.09
C LEU A 338 -23.80 -24.30 4.37
N TRP A 339 -22.68 -23.65 4.69
CA TRP A 339 -21.36 -23.93 4.15
C TRP A 339 -20.36 -24.20 5.27
N ASP A 340 -19.35 -25.02 4.96
CA ASP A 340 -18.28 -25.33 5.91
C ASP A 340 -17.29 -24.16 6.04
N ILE A 341 -17.04 -23.46 4.93
CA ILE A 341 -16.24 -22.24 4.88
C ILE A 341 -17.04 -21.15 4.17
N VAL A 342 -17.14 -19.99 4.81
CA VAL A 342 -17.67 -18.76 4.20
C VAL A 342 -16.55 -17.73 4.11
N ILE A 343 -16.45 -17.07 2.97
CA ILE A 343 -15.49 -16.01 2.66
C ILE A 343 -16.29 -14.74 2.37
N LEU A 344 -15.90 -13.64 3.02
CA LEU A 344 -16.56 -12.35 2.89
C LEU A 344 -15.50 -11.25 2.69
N ASP A 345 -15.30 -10.83 1.44
CA ASP A 345 -14.36 -9.76 1.06
C ASP A 345 -15.09 -8.56 0.41
N PRO A 346 -15.82 -7.76 1.20
CA PRO A 346 -16.62 -6.68 0.64
C PRO A 346 -15.75 -5.54 0.10
N PRO A 347 -16.29 -4.71 -0.81
CA PRO A 347 -15.61 -3.49 -1.26
C PRO A 347 -15.34 -2.53 -0.08
N LYS A 348 -14.52 -1.49 -0.30
CA LYS A 348 -14.19 -0.48 0.72
C LYS A 348 -15.46 0.23 1.22
N LEU A 349 -16.01 -0.21 2.36
CA LEU A 349 -17.22 0.38 2.96
C LEU A 349 -16.93 1.68 3.72
N ALA A 350 -15.71 1.87 4.23
CA ALA A 350 -15.24 3.08 4.90
C ALA A 350 -13.98 3.64 4.21
N PRO A 351 -14.11 4.45 3.14
CA PRO A 351 -12.96 5.03 2.46
C PRO A 351 -12.16 6.00 3.35
N ARG A 352 -12.85 6.76 4.22
CA ARG A 352 -12.23 7.76 5.12
C ARG A 352 -12.68 7.55 6.56
N LYS A 353 -11.92 8.11 7.52
CA LYS A 353 -12.23 8.04 8.96
C LYS A 353 -13.64 8.54 9.30
N LYS A 354 -14.13 9.59 8.63
CA LYS A 354 -15.50 10.11 8.83
C LYS A 354 -16.61 9.14 8.41
N ASP A 355 -16.32 8.22 7.48
CA ASP A 355 -17.28 7.25 6.95
C ASP A 355 -17.34 5.99 7.85
N LEU A 356 -16.45 5.86 8.84
CA LEU A 356 -16.31 4.65 9.67
C LEU A 356 -17.55 4.36 10.52
N HIS A 357 -18.19 5.41 11.06
CA HIS A 357 -19.36 5.25 11.94
C HIS A 357 -20.55 4.65 11.17
N SER A 358 -20.86 5.19 9.99
CA SER A 358 -21.93 4.67 9.14
C SER A 358 -21.61 3.29 8.56
N ALA A 359 -20.35 3.03 8.19
CA ALA A 359 -19.93 1.73 7.67
C ALA A 359 -19.96 0.59 8.69
N SER A 360 -19.81 0.90 9.98
CA SER A 360 -19.77 -0.11 11.05
C SER A 360 -21.06 -0.94 11.10
N GLY A 361 -22.22 -0.32 10.86
CA GLY A 361 -23.51 -1.03 10.77
C GLY A 361 -23.56 -2.01 9.60
N MET A 362 -23.03 -1.62 8.43
CA MET A 362 -22.96 -2.48 7.25
C MET A 362 -22.03 -3.66 7.46
N TYR A 363 -20.82 -3.44 7.99
CA TYR A 363 -19.89 -4.53 8.33
C TYR A 363 -20.53 -5.53 9.30
N ARG A 364 -21.21 -5.02 10.34
CA ARG A 364 -21.88 -5.86 11.34
C ARG A 364 -23.01 -6.70 10.72
N ASN A 365 -23.82 -6.11 9.85
CA ASN A 365 -24.91 -6.80 9.17
C ASN A 365 -24.41 -7.91 8.23
N LEU A 366 -23.45 -7.59 7.34
CA LEU A 366 -22.90 -8.57 6.40
C LEU A 366 -22.24 -9.74 7.12
N ASN A 367 -21.44 -9.46 8.15
CA ASN A 367 -20.80 -10.51 8.94
C ASN A 367 -21.81 -11.37 9.71
N SER A 368 -22.91 -10.78 10.21
CA SER A 368 -23.96 -11.55 10.89
C SER A 368 -24.61 -12.56 9.94
N LEU A 369 -24.94 -12.14 8.71
CA LEU A 369 -25.49 -13.04 7.69
C LEU A 369 -24.50 -14.15 7.32
N ALA A 370 -23.23 -13.81 7.10
CA ALA A 370 -22.19 -14.79 6.80
C ALA A 370 -22.00 -15.82 7.94
N MET A 371 -22.04 -15.38 9.20
CA MET A 371 -21.99 -16.27 10.37
C MET A 371 -23.21 -17.19 10.48
N GLN A 372 -24.40 -16.72 10.09
CA GLN A 372 -25.60 -17.58 10.08
C GLN A 372 -25.52 -18.66 9.01
N LEU A 373 -24.91 -18.37 7.86
CA LEU A 373 -24.66 -19.32 6.76
C LEU A 373 -23.48 -20.27 6.99
N THR A 374 -22.63 -19.96 7.97
CA THR A 374 -21.52 -20.84 8.35
C THR A 374 -22.06 -21.96 9.24
N LYS A 375 -21.75 -23.22 8.89
CA LYS A 375 -22.09 -24.37 9.75
C LYS A 375 -21.52 -24.18 11.15
N ARG A 376 -22.18 -24.78 12.14
CA ARG A 376 -21.66 -24.84 13.50
C ARG A 376 -20.31 -25.58 13.51
N GLY A 377 -19.28 -24.95 14.05
CA GLY A 377 -17.90 -25.41 14.02
C GLY A 377 -17.13 -25.07 12.73
N GLY A 378 -17.81 -24.53 11.72
CA GLY A 378 -17.22 -24.09 10.44
C GLY A 378 -16.43 -22.79 10.55
N LEU A 379 -15.90 -22.36 9.42
CA LEU A 379 -14.97 -21.23 9.33
C LEU A 379 -15.57 -20.05 8.55
N LEU A 380 -15.33 -18.84 9.06
CA LEU A 380 -15.62 -17.59 8.36
C LEU A 380 -14.31 -16.82 8.19
N MET A 381 -13.88 -16.59 6.96
CA MET A 381 -12.83 -15.61 6.66
C MET A 381 -13.48 -14.30 6.22
N THR A 382 -13.22 -13.22 6.94
CA THR A 382 -13.76 -11.90 6.61
C THR A 382 -12.66 -10.87 6.47
N CYS A 383 -12.79 -10.01 5.46
CA CYS A 383 -11.81 -9.01 5.10
C CYS A 383 -12.35 -7.59 5.28
N SER A 384 -11.43 -6.64 5.45
CA SER A 384 -11.68 -5.21 5.29
C SER A 384 -10.51 -4.57 4.58
N CYS A 385 -10.76 -3.98 3.40
CA CYS A 385 -9.77 -3.19 2.66
C CYS A 385 -9.83 -1.68 3.00
N SER A 386 -10.58 -1.31 4.04
CA SER A 386 -10.74 0.06 4.50
C SER A 386 -9.63 0.41 5.48
N GLY A 387 -8.68 1.26 5.08
CA GLY A 387 -7.65 1.78 5.98
C GLY A 387 -8.21 2.37 7.27
N ALA A 388 -9.33 3.09 7.18
CA ALA A 388 -10.02 3.61 8.35
C ALA A 388 -10.48 2.53 9.36
N MET A 389 -10.91 1.36 8.89
CA MET A 389 -11.35 0.24 9.74
C MET A 389 -10.16 -0.55 10.29
N THR A 390 -9.15 -0.79 9.46
CA THR A 390 -7.94 -1.49 9.89
C THR A 390 -7.19 -0.68 10.95
N GLN A 391 -7.00 0.62 10.72
CA GLN A 391 -6.26 1.51 11.62
C GLN A 391 -7.02 1.86 12.90
N SER A 392 -8.36 1.74 12.93
CA SER A 392 -9.12 2.01 14.16
C SER A 392 -8.97 0.90 15.20
N GLY A 393 -8.51 -0.29 14.81
CA GLY A 393 -8.48 -1.47 15.67
C GLY A 393 -9.85 -1.98 16.08
N THR A 394 -10.95 -1.47 15.49
CA THR A 394 -12.31 -1.80 15.92
C THR A 394 -12.92 -3.00 15.20
N PHE A 395 -12.26 -3.56 14.18
CA PHE A 395 -12.84 -4.61 13.35
C PHE A 395 -13.27 -5.84 14.16
N LEU A 396 -12.43 -6.34 15.07
CA LEU A 396 -12.78 -7.47 15.94
C LEU A 396 -14.01 -7.18 16.83
N ARG A 397 -14.14 -5.97 17.36
CA ARG A 397 -15.32 -5.55 18.13
C ARG A 397 -16.57 -5.55 17.25
N THR A 398 -16.46 -5.10 16.00
CA THR A 398 -17.55 -5.19 15.01
C THR A 398 -17.95 -6.64 14.75
N LEU A 399 -16.99 -7.56 14.64
CA LEU A 399 -17.23 -9.00 14.46
C LEU A 399 -17.89 -9.63 15.69
N GLN A 400 -17.50 -9.24 16.91
CA GLN A 400 -18.18 -9.66 18.14
C GLN A 400 -19.64 -9.21 18.17
N GLY A 401 -19.91 -7.96 17.77
CA GLY A 401 -21.27 -7.46 17.63
C GLY A 401 -22.09 -8.22 16.58
N ALA A 402 -21.47 -8.60 15.45
CA ALA A 402 -22.09 -9.41 14.42
C ALA A 402 -22.43 -10.83 14.92
N ALA A 403 -21.53 -11.46 15.68
CA ALA A 403 -21.76 -12.76 16.28
C ALA A 403 -22.93 -12.76 17.26
N SER A 404 -23.02 -11.73 18.11
CA SER A 404 -24.16 -11.54 19.01
C SER A 404 -25.47 -11.38 18.25
N MET A 405 -25.49 -10.63 17.14
CA MET A 405 -26.67 -10.49 16.29
C MET A 405 -27.05 -11.80 15.59
N ALA A 406 -26.07 -12.62 15.23
CA ALA A 406 -26.28 -13.93 14.61
C ALA A 406 -26.68 -15.03 15.61
N GLY A 407 -26.66 -14.75 16.92
CA GLY A 407 -26.84 -15.78 17.95
C GLY A 407 -25.71 -16.83 17.97
N ARG A 408 -24.49 -16.44 17.56
CA ARG A 408 -23.31 -17.31 17.46
C ARG A 408 -22.22 -16.91 18.43
N LYS A 409 -21.32 -17.85 18.74
CA LYS A 409 -20.01 -17.54 19.34
C LYS A 409 -18.92 -17.62 18.27
N ILE A 410 -17.87 -16.84 18.43
CA ILE A 410 -16.73 -16.85 17.49
C ILE A 410 -15.41 -17.02 18.23
N THR A 411 -14.44 -17.64 17.57
CA THR A 411 -13.05 -17.75 18.03
C THR A 411 -12.12 -17.31 16.90
N VAL A 412 -11.19 -16.40 17.18
CA VAL A 412 -10.19 -15.96 16.20
C VAL A 412 -9.14 -17.06 16.04
N ILE A 413 -8.94 -17.49 14.80
CA ILE A 413 -7.95 -18.52 14.44
C ILE A 413 -6.73 -17.90 13.76
N ARG A 414 -6.93 -16.88 12.92
CA ARG A 414 -5.86 -16.19 12.20
C ARG A 414 -6.19 -14.71 12.05
N GLN A 415 -5.18 -13.87 12.20
CA GLN A 415 -5.21 -12.47 11.80
C GLN A 415 -4.08 -12.25 10.80
N ALA A 416 -4.40 -11.62 9.67
CA ALA A 416 -3.44 -11.33 8.63
C ALA A 416 -3.76 -10.00 7.94
N GLY A 417 -2.81 -9.53 7.15
CA GLY A 417 -2.94 -8.31 6.36
C GLY A 417 -2.74 -8.58 4.88
N ALA A 418 -2.23 -7.55 4.20
CA ALA A 418 -1.85 -7.63 2.80
C ALA A 418 -0.64 -8.57 2.62
N ALA A 419 -0.46 -9.00 1.38
CA ALA A 419 0.65 -9.80 0.90
C ALA A 419 2.03 -9.18 1.21
N CYS A 420 3.07 -10.02 1.33
CA CYS A 420 4.40 -9.56 1.77
C CYS A 420 5.12 -8.61 0.80
N ASP A 421 4.70 -8.61 -0.47
CA ASP A 421 5.10 -7.66 -1.52
C ASP A 421 4.37 -6.30 -1.42
N HIS A 422 3.54 -6.12 -0.38
CA HIS A 422 2.98 -4.85 0.05
C HIS A 422 3.61 -4.40 1.38
N PRO A 423 4.94 -4.14 1.40
CA PRO A 423 5.63 -3.75 2.62
C PRO A 423 5.05 -2.45 3.19
N ILE A 424 5.14 -2.29 4.50
CA ILE A 424 4.75 -1.08 5.21
C ILE A 424 5.98 -0.44 5.83
N ASP A 425 6.05 0.89 5.79
CA ASP A 425 7.04 1.62 6.59
C ASP A 425 6.54 1.65 8.04
N PRO A 426 7.30 1.15 9.03
CA PRO A 426 6.92 1.22 10.44
C PRO A 426 6.66 2.65 10.93
N SER A 427 7.30 3.62 10.28
CA SER A 427 7.16 5.06 10.50
C SER A 427 5.85 5.64 9.95
N TYR A 428 5.12 4.85 9.17
CA TYR A 428 3.87 5.20 8.51
C TYR A 428 2.82 4.10 8.67
N PRO A 429 2.28 3.90 9.88
CA PRO A 429 1.31 2.85 10.15
C PRO A 429 0.02 2.99 9.33
N GLU A 430 -0.28 4.18 8.81
CA GLU A 430 -1.37 4.44 7.88
C GLU A 430 -1.28 3.63 6.58
N GLY A 431 -0.10 3.12 6.22
CA GLY A 431 0.09 2.17 5.13
C GLY A 431 -0.65 0.84 5.35
N THR A 432 -1.03 0.52 6.59
CA THR A 432 -1.81 -0.70 6.91
C THR A 432 -3.27 -0.49 6.53
N TYR A 433 -3.72 -1.13 5.45
CA TYR A 433 -5.08 -0.96 4.95
C TYR A 433 -5.95 -2.22 4.92
N LEU A 434 -5.34 -3.41 4.87
CA LEU A 434 -6.03 -4.68 4.75
C LEU A 434 -6.04 -5.44 6.07
N SER A 435 -7.23 -5.82 6.52
CA SER A 435 -7.43 -6.78 7.61
C SER A 435 -8.08 -8.04 7.05
N ASN A 436 -7.54 -9.21 7.38
CA ASN A 436 -8.12 -10.52 7.08
C ASN A 436 -8.20 -11.33 8.39
N ILE A 437 -9.41 -11.71 8.79
CA ILE A 437 -9.64 -12.45 10.04
C ILE A 437 -10.30 -13.78 9.71
N LEU A 438 -9.69 -14.88 10.12
CA LEU A 438 -10.30 -16.20 10.11
C LEU A 438 -10.92 -16.47 11.48
N LEU A 439 -12.19 -16.81 11.48
CA LEU A 439 -12.98 -17.15 12.65
C LEU A 439 -13.46 -18.59 12.57
N ARG A 440 -13.54 -19.27 13.71
CA ARG A 440 -14.42 -20.42 13.90
C ARG A 440 -15.77 -19.93 14.43
N VAL A 441 -16.88 -20.39 13.84
CA VAL A 441 -18.25 -20.01 14.23
C VAL A 441 -18.90 -21.17 15.01
N LEU A 442 -19.50 -20.90 16.17
CA LEU A 442 -20.00 -21.89 17.14
C LEU A 442 -21.47 -21.73 17.51
#